data_AF-A0A1Q6T0G8-F1
#
_entry.id   AF-A0A1Q6T0G8-F1
#
_cell.length_a   1.000
_cell.length_b   1.000
_cell.length_c   1.000
_cell.angle_alpha   90.00
_cell.angle_beta   90.00
_cell.angle_gamma   90.00
#
_symmetry.space_group_name_H-M   'P 1'
#
loop_
_entity.id
_entity.type
_entity.pdbx_description
1 polymer ?
#
loop_
_entity_poly.entity_id
_entity_poly.type
_entity_poly.pdbx_seq_one_letter_code
_entity_poly.pdbx_strand_id
1 'polypeptide(L)'
;MSDETFETNLAKTADVNELKSFLEHTWLCIPAQVALIARGDEALIKLYISTYNLSEEAQCELVRLGNRELLLYAVEKAPISRNATRLLIEKFVV
;
A
#
# COMPACT_ATOMS: atom_id res chain seq x y z
N MET A 1 6.33 -10.39 17.89
CA MET A 1 6.39 -9.01 17.34
C MET A 1 7.48 -9.04 16.30
N SER A 2 7.13 -8.99 15.03
CA SER A 2 8.09 -8.75 13.95
C SER A 2 8.75 -7.40 14.17
N ASP A 3 10.05 -7.32 13.89
CA ASP A 3 10.79 -6.07 13.95
C ASP A 3 10.28 -5.16 12.83
N GLU A 4 9.76 -3.99 13.17
CA GLU A 4 9.29 -2.98 12.22
C GLU A 4 10.34 -2.68 11.14
N THR A 5 11.63 -2.75 11.53
CA THR A 5 12.77 -2.59 10.64
C THR A 5 12.86 -3.72 9.62
N PHE A 6 12.59 -4.95 10.05
CA PHE A 6 12.60 -6.12 9.17
C PHE A 6 11.49 -6.02 8.11
N GLU A 7 10.25 -5.76 8.52
CA GLU A 7 9.12 -5.66 7.59
C GLU A 7 9.31 -4.50 6.60
N THR A 8 9.83 -3.38 7.07
CA THR A 8 10.11 -2.22 6.21
C THR A 8 11.19 -2.55 5.18
N ASN A 9 12.27 -3.24 5.58
CA ASN A 9 13.30 -3.68 4.64
C ASN A 9 12.73 -4.70 3.65
N LEU A 10 11.92 -5.65 4.12
CA LEU A 10 11.25 -6.62 3.28
C LEU A 10 10.40 -5.92 2.21
N ALA A 11 9.56 -4.96 2.59
CA ALA A 11 8.74 -4.20 1.65
C ALA A 11 9.56 -3.44 0.61
N LYS A 12 10.71 -2.87 1.01
CA LYS A 12 11.57 -2.06 0.12
C LYS A 12 12.39 -2.89 -0.86
N THR A 13 12.99 -3.99 -0.39
CA THR A 13 14.09 -4.64 -1.13
C THR A 13 13.88 -6.12 -1.40
N ALA A 14 12.94 -6.79 -0.72
CA ALA A 14 12.74 -8.21 -0.94
C ALA A 14 12.29 -8.50 -2.37
N ASP A 15 12.61 -9.70 -2.85
CA ASP A 15 12.05 -10.17 -4.10
C ASP A 15 10.54 -10.43 -3.97
N VAL A 16 9.88 -10.51 -5.13
CA VAL A 16 8.43 -10.64 -5.21
C VAL A 16 7.93 -11.91 -4.52
N ASN A 17 8.68 -13.02 -4.59
CA ASN A 17 8.29 -14.30 -3.99
C ASN A 17 8.50 -14.30 -2.48
N GLU A 18 9.62 -13.73 -2.01
CA GLU A 18 9.86 -13.52 -0.58
C GLU A 18 8.74 -12.71 0.07
N LEU A 19 8.39 -11.56 -0.53
CA LEU A 19 7.34 -10.72 0.00
C LEU A 19 5.97 -11.41 -0.08
N LYS A 20 5.67 -12.13 -1.18
CA LYS A 20 4.45 -12.94 -1.30
C LYS A 20 4.33 -13.96 -0.18
N SER A 21 5.38 -14.76 0.06
CA SER A 21 5.37 -15.80 1.08
C SER A 21 5.17 -15.20 2.49
N PHE A 22 5.73 -14.02 2.75
CA PHE A 22 5.48 -13.32 4.00
C PHE A 22 4.01 -12.89 4.15
N LEU A 23 3.43 -12.35 3.08
CA LEU A 23 2.03 -11.90 3.02
C LEU A 23 1.01 -13.03 3.08
N GLU A 24 1.39 -14.29 2.85
CA GLU A 24 0.50 -15.44 3.04
C GLU A 24 0.18 -15.71 4.51
N HIS A 25 1.05 -15.27 5.42
CA HIS A 25 0.96 -15.59 6.83
C HIS A 25 0.76 -14.37 7.74
N THR A 26 1.05 -13.16 7.25
CA THR A 26 1.04 -11.93 8.07
C THR A 26 0.72 -10.69 7.23
N TRP A 27 0.04 -9.69 7.83
CA TRP A 27 -0.07 -8.35 7.26
C TRP A 27 1.17 -7.50 7.57
N LEU A 28 1.39 -6.43 6.80
CA LEU A 28 2.50 -5.51 7.05
C LEU A 28 2.14 -4.48 8.11
N CYS A 29 3.10 -4.09 8.93
CA CYS A 29 3.02 -2.93 9.80
C CYS A 29 2.89 -1.64 8.97
N ILE A 30 2.37 -0.57 9.57
CA ILE A 30 2.08 0.70 8.87
C ILE A 30 3.30 1.24 8.09
N PRO A 31 4.52 1.32 8.67
CA PRO A 31 5.70 1.78 7.94
C PRO A 31 6.07 0.90 6.75
N ALA A 32 5.91 -0.41 6.87
CA ALA A 32 6.17 -1.34 5.78
C ALA A 32 5.11 -1.25 4.68
N GLN A 33 3.85 -0.99 5.01
CA GLN A 33 2.80 -0.69 4.02
C GLN A 33 3.15 0.57 3.23
N VAL A 34 3.52 1.66 3.91
CA VAL A 34 3.94 2.91 3.25
C VAL A 34 5.14 2.66 2.34
N ALA A 35 6.13 1.89 2.81
CA ALA A 35 7.30 1.54 2.02
C ALA A 35 6.97 0.69 0.78
N LEU A 36 6.02 -0.25 0.90
CA LEU A 36 5.53 -1.03 -0.23
C LEU A 36 4.88 -0.15 -1.30
N ILE A 37 4.07 0.82 -0.88
CA ILE A 37 3.42 1.76 -1.80
C ILE A 37 4.45 2.68 -2.45
N ALA A 38 5.39 3.20 -1.68
CA ALA A 38 6.49 4.05 -2.17
C ALA A 38 7.41 3.32 -3.16
N ARG A 39 7.54 1.98 -3.05
CA ARG A 39 8.26 1.15 -4.02
C ARG A 39 7.62 1.19 -5.41
N GLY A 40 6.31 1.43 -5.50
CA GLY A 40 5.60 1.63 -6.77
C GLY A 40 5.43 0.38 -7.63
N ASP A 41 5.71 -0.82 -7.11
CA ASP A 41 5.49 -2.08 -7.81
C ASP A 41 3.99 -2.41 -7.84
N GLU A 42 3.35 -2.16 -8.98
CA GLU A 42 1.91 -2.30 -9.13
C GLU A 42 1.40 -3.71 -8.82
N ALA A 43 2.15 -4.75 -9.19
CA ALA A 43 1.71 -6.13 -9.00
C ALA A 43 1.71 -6.49 -7.50
N LEU A 44 2.73 -6.07 -6.77
CA LEU A 44 2.80 -6.25 -5.32
C LEU A 44 1.78 -5.39 -4.57
N ILE A 45 1.57 -4.15 -4.99
CA ILE A 45 0.57 -3.27 -4.38
C ILE A 45 -0.84 -3.84 -4.60
N LYS A 46 -1.17 -4.27 -5.82
CA LYS A 46 -2.46 -4.94 -6.12
C LYS A 46 -2.64 -6.21 -5.30
N LEU A 47 -1.59 -7.02 -5.17
CA LEU A 47 -1.61 -8.22 -4.33
C LEU A 47 -1.94 -7.85 -2.89
N TYR A 48 -1.23 -6.88 -2.31
CA TYR A 48 -1.47 -6.48 -0.92
C TYR A 48 -2.90 -5.98 -0.71
N ILE A 49 -3.38 -5.07 -1.57
CA ILE A 49 -4.76 -4.53 -1.54
C ILE A 49 -5.80 -5.64 -1.75
N SER A 50 -5.49 -6.68 -2.52
CA SER A 50 -6.41 -7.80 -2.75
C SER A 50 -6.62 -8.67 -1.50
N THR A 51 -5.63 -8.70 -0.62
CA THR A 51 -5.60 -9.55 0.57
C THR A 51 -5.94 -8.77 1.84
N TYR A 52 -5.51 -7.51 1.93
CA TYR A 52 -5.56 -6.69 3.14
C TYR A 52 -6.00 -5.25 2.84
N ASN A 53 -6.63 -4.62 3.83
CA ASN A 53 -6.90 -3.18 3.76
C ASN A 53 -5.62 -2.39 4.06
N LEU A 54 -5.41 -1.31 3.31
CA LEU A 54 -4.34 -0.36 3.57
C LEU A 54 -4.64 0.47 4.83
N SER A 55 -3.60 0.78 5.59
CA SER A 55 -3.66 1.82 6.63
C SER A 55 -3.92 3.18 6.01
N GLU A 56 -4.37 4.13 6.82
CA GLU A 56 -4.62 5.49 6.36
C GLU A 56 -3.37 6.15 5.75
N GLU A 57 -2.20 5.94 6.36
CA GLU A 57 -0.91 6.45 5.90
C GLU A 57 -0.56 5.87 4.53
N ALA A 58 -0.73 4.56 4.35
CA ALA A 58 -0.46 3.88 3.08
C ALA A 58 -1.46 4.29 1.98
N GLN A 59 -2.72 4.54 2.33
CA GLN A 59 -3.71 5.11 1.40
C GLN A 59 -3.31 6.53 0.94
N CYS A 60 -2.85 7.38 1.87
CA CYS A 60 -2.35 8.70 1.51
C CYS A 60 -1.13 8.60 0.60
N GLU A 61 -0.23 7.65 0.87
CA GLU A 61 0.92 7.40 0.01
C GLU A 61 0.53 6.90 -1.38
N LEU A 62 -0.53 6.10 -1.48
CA LEU A 62 -1.05 5.63 -2.78
C LEU A 62 -1.57 6.80 -3.61
N VAL A 63 -2.24 7.76 -2.98
CA VAL A 63 -2.66 9.00 -3.63
C VAL A 63 -1.45 9.82 -4.07
N ARG A 64 -0.40 9.90 -3.26
CA ARG A 64 0.86 10.58 -3.61
C ARG A 64 1.60 9.90 -4.76
N LEU A 65 1.60 8.57 -4.83
CA LEU A 65 2.11 7.81 -5.98
C LEU A 65 1.35 8.21 -7.26
N GLY A 66 0.04 8.47 -7.16
CA GLY A 66 -0.75 9.05 -8.24
C GLY A 66 -1.07 8.11 -9.40
N ASN A 67 -0.83 6.81 -9.21
CA ASN A 67 -1.23 5.78 -10.17
C ASN A 67 -2.75 5.62 -10.14
N ARG A 68 -3.43 6.10 -11.20
CA ARG A 68 -4.90 6.09 -11.27
C ARG A 68 -5.50 4.69 -11.27
N GLU A 69 -4.84 3.73 -11.89
CA GLU A 69 -5.34 2.35 -11.95
C GLU A 69 -5.30 1.71 -10.56
N LEU A 70 -4.20 1.89 -9.82
CA LEU A 70 -4.10 1.41 -8.45
C LEU A 70 -5.09 2.12 -7.51
N LEU A 71 -5.31 3.42 -7.69
CA LEU A 71 -6.29 4.18 -6.91
C LEU A 71 -7.71 3.70 -7.14
N LEU A 72 -8.09 3.46 -8.41
CA LEU A 72 -9.39 2.90 -8.74
C LEU A 72 -9.55 1.51 -8.12
N TYR A 73 -8.55 0.65 -8.28
CA TYR A 73 -8.55 -0.70 -7.71
C TYR A 73 -8.70 -0.68 -6.18
N ALA A 74 -8.02 0.24 -5.48
CA ALA A 74 -8.12 0.38 -4.03
C ALA A 74 -9.54 0.79 -3.59
N VAL A 75 -10.14 1.77 -4.29
CA VAL A 75 -11.49 2.28 -3.98
C VAL A 75 -12.58 1.24 -4.27
N GLU A 76 -12.41 0.42 -5.31
CA GLU A 76 -13.34 -0.69 -5.63
C GLU A 76 -13.31 -1.79 -4.56
N LYS A 77 -12.17 -1.98 -3.89
CA LYS A 77 -12.00 -3.02 -2.86
C LYS A 77 -12.49 -2.58 -1.49
N ALA A 78 -12.17 -1.35 -1.09
CA ALA A 78 -12.53 -0.85 0.24
C ALA A 78 -12.72 0.67 0.24
N PRO A 79 -13.57 1.20 1.14
CA PRO A 79 -13.63 2.63 1.38
C PRO A 79 -12.25 3.17 1.77
N ILE A 80 -11.84 4.26 1.12
CA ILE A 80 -10.64 5.01 1.50
C ILE A 80 -10.95 6.01 2.62
N SER A 81 -9.94 6.35 3.40
CA SER A 81 -10.04 7.27 4.52
C SER A 81 -10.41 8.68 4.06
N ARG A 82 -10.94 9.48 5.00
CA ARG A 82 -11.26 10.88 4.74
C ARG A 82 -10.03 11.69 4.31
N ASN A 83 -8.88 11.41 4.91
CA ASN A 83 -7.63 12.10 4.58
C ASN A 83 -7.11 11.71 3.18
N ALA A 84 -7.15 10.43 2.82
CA ALA A 84 -6.82 9.99 1.47
C ALA A 84 -7.80 10.55 0.42
N THR A 85 -9.10 10.60 0.73
CA THR A 85 -10.13 11.21 -0.14
C THR A 85 -9.84 12.70 -0.39
N ARG A 86 -9.50 13.45 0.67
CA ARG A 86 -9.15 14.87 0.54
C ARG A 86 -7.95 15.06 -0.38
N LEU A 87 -6.89 14.28 -0.20
CA LEU A 87 -5.71 14.31 -1.05
C LEU A 87 -6.04 13.94 -2.50
N LEU A 88 -6.94 12.99 -2.72
CA LEU A 88 -7.35 12.56 -4.06
C LEU A 88 -8.07 13.69 -4.81
N ILE A 89 -8.95 14.41 -4.12
CA ILE A 89 -9.64 15.60 -4.66
C ILE A 89 -8.62 16.69 -4.99
N GLU A 90 -7.74 17.03 -4.04
CA GLU A 90 -6.69 18.05 -4.22
C GLU A 90 -5.76 17.74 -5.40
N LYS A 91 -5.52 16.45 -5.69
CA LYS A 91 -4.58 16.03 -6.73
C LYS A 91 -5.18 15.91 -8.14
N PHE A 92 -6.46 15.58 -8.24
CA PHE A 92 -7.06 15.21 -9.54
C PHE A 92 -8.30 16.00 -9.95
N VAL A 93 -8.90 16.78 -9.05
CA VAL A 93 -10.17 17.49 -9.30
C VAL A 93 -9.99 19.00 -9.31
N VAL A 94 -9.02 19.52 -8.55
CA VAL A 94 -8.63 20.94 -8.51
C VAL A 94 -7.54 21.21 -9.52
#